data_AF-A0A267T3F5-F1
#
_entry.id   AF-A0A267T3F5-F1
#
_cell.length_a   1.000
_cell.length_b   1.000
_cell.length_c   1.000
_cell.angle_alpha   90.00
_cell.angle_beta   90.00
_cell.angle_gamma   90.00
#
_symmetry.space_group_name_H-M   'P 1'
#
loop_
_entity.id
_entity.type
_entity.pdbx_description
1 polymer ?
#
loop_
_entity_poly.entity_id
_entity_poly.type
_entity_poly.pdbx_seq_one_letter_code
_entity_poly.pdbx_strand_id
1 'polypeptide(L)'
;MKLLDSRVYWIGQFSWWTFTTFVLRQPNSKYFEQGYNLPIYLVISFFIGLVLTHIYKEIFNKKLADKRNVIPYALLGIVIVGGAFYLQDFAFGFQRYRKPSMGLPLELYDYLQFYVESVRYVIIWFLFFHLIIMERVSHQKEIQLSKAETLLKIAELENLKNQLNPHFLFNAINSIKALTLTDPALARHALTELSDLLRTSLSMGNHQLVSFEEELKLVKDYLFWKN
;
A
#
# COMPACT_ATOMS: atom_id res chain seq x y z
N MET A 1 -0.30 -10.18 2.04
CA MET A 1 0.36 -8.87 2.21
C MET A 1 0.50 -8.59 3.70
N LYS A 2 1.73 -8.48 4.22
CA LYS A 2 1.96 -8.06 5.61
C LYS A 2 2.13 -6.54 5.59
N LEU A 3 1.19 -5.80 6.18
CA LEU A 3 1.22 -4.33 6.20
C LEU A 3 2.29 -3.77 7.16
N LEU A 4 2.71 -4.58 8.13
CA LEU A 4 3.71 -4.23 9.14
C LEU A 4 4.74 -5.36 9.30
N ASP A 5 5.97 -4.96 9.59
CA ASP A 5 7.00 -5.90 10.05
C ASP A 5 6.57 -6.57 11.36
N SER A 6 6.77 -7.88 11.44
CA SER A 6 6.27 -8.66 12.58
C SER A 6 6.98 -8.31 13.88
N ARG A 7 8.29 -7.99 13.84
CA ARG A 7 9.05 -7.65 15.06
C ARG A 7 8.65 -6.27 15.56
N VAL A 8 8.59 -5.29 14.67
CA VAL A 8 8.18 -3.92 15.01
C VAL A 8 6.77 -3.89 15.61
N TYR A 9 5.83 -4.64 15.01
CA TYR A 9 4.47 -4.77 15.52
C TYR A 9 4.42 -5.32 16.94
N TRP A 10 5.12 -6.44 17.21
CA TRP A 10 5.08 -7.08 18.53
C TRP A 10 5.78 -6.22 19.60
N ILE A 11 6.92 -5.61 19.27
CA ILE A 11 7.58 -4.66 20.18
C ILE A 11 6.62 -3.52 20.53
N GLY A 12 6.00 -2.89 19.53
CA GLY A 12 5.03 -1.82 19.75
C GLY A 12 3.83 -2.26 20.61
N GLN A 13 3.25 -3.43 20.32
CA GLN A 13 2.14 -4.01 21.08
C GLN A 13 2.49 -4.22 22.56
N PHE A 14 3.58 -4.94 22.84
CA PHE A 14 4.00 -5.21 24.21
C PHE A 14 4.39 -3.93 24.94
N SER A 15 5.16 -3.04 24.31
CA SER A 15 5.53 -1.76 24.92
C SER A 15 4.32 -0.91 25.26
N TRP A 16 3.37 -0.76 24.34
CA TRP A 16 2.18 0.05 24.55
C TRP A 16 1.25 -0.51 25.63
N TRP A 17 0.90 -1.79 25.56
CA TRP A 17 -0.02 -2.38 26.55
C TRP A 17 0.62 -2.54 27.92
N THR A 18 1.93 -2.77 28.00
CA THR A 18 2.64 -2.74 29.29
C THR A 18 2.61 -1.35 29.89
N PHE A 19 2.99 -0.33 29.11
CA PHE A 19 3.03 1.06 29.58
C PHE A 19 1.64 1.55 29.99
N THR A 20 0.62 1.37 29.14
CA THR A 20 -0.73 1.84 29.45
C THR A 20 -1.35 1.11 30.63
N THR A 21 -1.16 -0.22 30.74
CA THR A 21 -1.74 -1.00 31.83
C THR A 21 -1.05 -0.70 33.17
N PHE A 22 0.28 -0.78 33.23
CA PHE A 22 1.01 -0.71 34.49
C PHE A 22 1.43 0.70 34.91
N VAL A 23 1.41 1.68 34.00
CA VAL A 23 1.77 3.08 34.33
C VAL A 23 0.54 3.97 34.31
N LEU A 24 -0.29 3.89 33.25
CA LEU A 24 -1.32 4.89 33.02
C LEU A 24 -2.71 4.53 33.56
N ARG A 25 -3.05 3.23 33.65
CA ARG A 25 -4.34 2.72 34.14
C ARG A 25 -4.32 2.33 35.63
N GLN A 26 -3.42 2.92 36.42
CA GLN A 26 -3.38 2.69 37.86
C GLN A 26 -4.57 3.36 38.56
N PRO A 27 -5.50 2.60 39.15
CA PRO A 27 -6.65 3.18 39.83
C PRO A 27 -6.24 3.77 41.18
N ASN A 28 -6.40 5.07 41.35
CA ASN A 28 -6.21 5.75 42.65
C ASN A 28 -7.44 5.59 43.55
N SER A 29 -7.73 4.37 44.02
CA SER A 29 -8.89 4.10 44.89
C SER A 29 -8.56 3.09 46.00
N LYS A 30 -9.01 3.39 47.22
CA LYS A 30 -8.90 2.53 48.42
C LYS A 30 -9.49 1.13 48.24
N TYR A 31 -10.43 0.95 47.30
CA TYR A 31 -10.98 -0.37 46.96
C TYR A 31 -9.93 -1.34 46.39
N PHE A 32 -8.95 -0.80 45.67
CA PHE A 32 -7.84 -1.57 45.10
C PHE A 32 -6.68 -1.74 46.09
N GLU A 33 -6.66 -0.99 47.20
CA GLU A 33 -5.64 -1.06 48.25
C GLU A 33 -5.82 -2.25 49.21
N GLN A 34 -7.03 -2.83 49.31
CA GLN A 34 -7.36 -3.83 50.34
C GLN A 34 -7.57 -5.28 49.83
N GLY A 35 -7.23 -5.64 48.58
CA GLY A 35 -7.40 -7.02 48.10
C GLY A 35 -6.76 -7.38 46.76
N TYR A 36 -6.98 -8.62 46.28
CA TYR A 36 -6.45 -9.16 45.00
C TYR A 36 -7.02 -8.51 43.73
N ASN A 37 -7.92 -7.54 43.86
CA ASN A 37 -8.66 -6.96 42.73
C ASN A 37 -7.75 -6.18 41.77
N LEU A 38 -6.67 -5.54 42.26
CA LEU A 38 -5.79 -4.72 41.43
C LEU A 38 -4.93 -5.58 40.49
N PRO A 39 -4.17 -6.60 40.96
CA PRO A 39 -3.43 -7.48 40.06
C PRO A 39 -4.32 -8.17 39.02
N ILE A 40 -5.50 -8.65 39.43
CA ILE A 40 -6.45 -9.31 38.51
C ILE A 40 -6.92 -8.32 37.44
N TYR A 41 -7.32 -7.11 37.83
CA TYR A 41 -7.74 -6.06 36.91
C TYR A 41 -6.63 -5.71 35.89
N LEU A 42 -5.38 -5.57 36.33
CA LEU A 42 -4.25 -5.25 35.45
C LEU A 42 -3.95 -6.40 34.49
N VAL A 43 -3.96 -7.64 34.95
CA VAL A 43 -3.75 -8.82 34.09
C VAL A 43 -4.84 -8.91 33.01
N ILE A 44 -6.10 -8.77 33.39
CA ILE A 44 -7.22 -8.77 32.43
C ILE A 44 -7.08 -7.63 31.43
N SER A 45 -6.78 -6.41 31.89
CA SER A 45 -6.56 -5.23 31.04
C SER A 45 -5.48 -5.47 29.98
N PHE A 46 -4.35 -6.05 30.41
CA PHE A 46 -3.22 -6.33 29.55
C PHE A 46 -3.59 -7.32 28.44
N PHE A 47 -4.24 -8.43 28.81
CA PHE A 47 -4.64 -9.46 27.84
C PHE A 47 -5.77 -8.98 26.92
N ILE A 48 -6.74 -8.21 27.42
CA ILE A 48 -7.78 -7.59 26.58
C ILE A 48 -7.14 -6.71 25.51
N GLY A 49 -6.22 -5.82 25.90
CA GLY A 49 -5.50 -4.95 24.96
C GLY A 49 -4.72 -5.75 23.91
N LEU A 50 -3.88 -6.68 24.36
CA LEU A 50 -2.99 -7.45 23.49
C LEU A 50 -3.77 -8.36 22.53
N VAL A 51 -4.73 -9.13 23.06
CA VAL A 51 -5.47 -10.13 22.28
C VAL A 51 -6.45 -9.46 21.34
N LEU A 52 -7.29 -8.53 21.80
CA LEU A 52 -8.32 -7.94 20.96
C LEU A 52 -7.72 -7.09 19.84
N THR A 53 -6.65 -6.35 20.10
CA THR A 53 -6.00 -5.58 19.02
C THR A 53 -5.25 -6.46 18.05
N HIS A 54 -4.70 -7.60 18.49
CA HIS A 54 -4.13 -8.58 17.58
C HIS A 54 -5.18 -9.26 16.71
N ILE A 55 -6.29 -9.70 17.29
CA ILE A 55 -7.43 -10.27 16.56
C ILE A 55 -7.96 -9.25 15.55
N TYR A 56 -8.19 -8.01 15.97
CA TYR A 56 -8.58 -6.91 15.09
C TYR A 56 -7.64 -6.80 13.89
N LYS A 57 -6.33 -6.75 14.13
CA LYS A 57 -5.32 -6.63 13.08
C LYS A 57 -5.37 -7.82 12.13
N GLU A 58 -5.47 -9.06 12.61
CA GLU A 58 -5.51 -10.25 11.74
C GLU A 58 -6.80 -10.33 10.90
N ILE A 59 -7.96 -10.00 11.48
CA ILE A 59 -9.26 -9.99 10.77
C ILE A 59 -9.25 -8.94 9.66
N PHE A 60 -8.72 -7.74 9.93
CA PHE A 60 -8.82 -6.61 9.00
C PHE A 60 -7.58 -6.37 8.15
N ASN A 61 -6.48 -7.11 8.32
CA ASN A 61 -5.21 -6.90 7.59
C ASN A 61 -5.40 -6.84 6.06
N LYS A 62 -6.18 -7.76 5.47
CA LYS A 62 -6.44 -7.73 4.02
C LYS A 62 -7.29 -6.52 3.59
N LYS A 63 -8.25 -6.11 4.42
CA LYS A 63 -9.16 -4.99 4.14
C LYS A 63 -8.45 -3.64 4.28
N LEU A 64 -7.53 -3.54 5.23
CA LEU A 64 -6.68 -2.37 5.48
C LEU A 64 -5.66 -2.12 4.36
N ALA A 65 -5.48 -3.05 3.42
CA ALA A 65 -4.69 -2.83 2.21
C ALA A 65 -5.27 -1.75 1.29
N ASP A 66 -6.57 -1.46 1.41
CA ASP A 66 -7.22 -0.37 0.71
C ASP A 66 -7.33 0.86 1.63
N LYS A 67 -6.84 2.00 1.14
CA LYS A 67 -6.86 3.29 1.86
C LYS A 67 -8.29 3.71 2.26
N ARG A 68 -9.30 3.38 1.46
CA ARG A 68 -10.72 3.72 1.73
C ARG A 68 -11.26 3.05 2.99
N ASN A 69 -10.68 1.91 3.34
CA ASN A 69 -11.10 1.08 4.45
C ASN A 69 -10.43 1.48 5.79
N VAL A 70 -9.34 2.24 5.76
CA VAL A 70 -8.53 2.54 6.95
C VAL A 70 -9.37 3.22 8.05
N ILE A 71 -10.07 4.30 7.72
CA ILE A 71 -10.88 5.07 8.69
C ILE A 71 -12.07 4.27 9.24
N PRO A 72 -12.96 3.67 8.44
CA PRO A 72 -14.13 2.97 8.98
C PRO A 72 -13.73 1.79 9.87
N TYR A 73 -12.68 1.04 9.55
CA TYR A 73 -12.21 -0.03 10.42
C TYR A 73 -11.50 0.49 11.67
N ALA A 74 -10.84 1.66 11.62
CA ALA A 74 -10.33 2.32 12.84
C ALA A 74 -11.46 2.61 13.83
N LEU A 75 -12.53 3.24 13.35
CA LEU A 75 -13.71 3.57 14.17
C LEU A 75 -14.35 2.30 14.73
N LEU A 76 -14.55 1.28 13.89
CA LEU A 76 -15.11 0.00 14.31
C LEU A 76 -14.25 -0.66 15.41
N GLY A 77 -12.92 -0.66 15.24
CA GLY A 77 -12.02 -1.24 16.22
C GLY A 77 -11.97 -0.45 17.53
N ILE A 78 -12.03 0.89 17.49
CA ILE A 78 -12.17 1.73 18.69
C ILE A 78 -13.46 1.38 19.44
N VAL A 79 -14.58 1.20 18.73
CA VAL A 79 -15.86 0.82 19.35
C VAL A 79 -15.79 -0.58 19.98
N ILE A 80 -15.26 -1.57 19.26
CA ILE A 80 -15.19 -2.96 19.76
C ILE A 80 -14.21 -3.08 20.93
N VAL A 81 -12.97 -2.62 20.76
CA VAL A 81 -11.92 -2.74 21.79
C VAL A 81 -12.20 -1.80 22.95
N GLY A 82 -12.63 -0.56 22.67
CA GLY A 82 -13.04 0.40 23.69
C GLY A 82 -14.26 -0.08 24.49
N GLY A 83 -15.24 -0.70 23.82
CA GLY A 83 -16.37 -1.34 24.47
C GLY A 83 -15.96 -2.46 25.43
N ALA A 84 -14.96 -3.28 25.05
CA ALA A 84 -14.43 -4.32 25.94
C ALA A 84 -13.77 -3.73 27.20
N PHE A 85 -12.95 -2.67 27.05
CA PHE A 85 -12.36 -1.97 28.20
C PHE A 85 -13.43 -1.32 29.08
N TYR A 86 -14.45 -0.70 28.49
CA TYR A 86 -15.56 -0.12 29.24
C TYR A 86 -16.33 -1.17 30.05
N LEU A 87 -16.65 -2.31 29.44
CA LEU A 87 -17.34 -3.41 30.11
C LEU A 87 -16.49 -3.99 31.26
N GLN A 88 -15.18 -4.12 31.05
CA GLN A 88 -14.25 -4.52 32.11
C GLN A 88 -14.29 -3.52 33.27
N ASP A 89 -14.12 -2.23 33.00
CA ASP A 89 -14.11 -1.20 34.05
C ASP A 89 -15.45 -1.18 34.81
N PHE A 90 -16.57 -1.35 34.09
CA PHE A 90 -17.89 -1.44 34.68
C PHE A 90 -18.04 -2.66 35.60
N ALA A 91 -17.51 -3.82 35.19
CA ALA A 91 -17.53 -5.05 35.97
C ALA A 91 -16.70 -4.94 37.26
N PHE A 92 -15.60 -4.18 37.24
CA PHE A 92 -14.78 -3.89 38.42
C PHE A 92 -15.34 -2.74 39.28
N GLY A 93 -16.52 -2.20 38.92
CA GLY A 93 -17.25 -1.24 39.74
C GLY A 93 -16.72 0.19 39.64
N PHE A 94 -15.95 0.53 38.59
CA PHE A 94 -15.34 1.85 38.46
C PHE A 94 -16.34 3.02 38.45
N GLN A 95 -17.56 2.77 37.97
CA GLN A 95 -18.69 3.69 38.00
C GLN A 95 -19.06 4.16 39.42
N ARG A 96 -18.73 3.39 40.46
CA ARG A 96 -19.05 3.71 41.85
C ARG A 96 -18.02 4.63 42.51
N TYR A 97 -16.89 4.92 41.87
CA TYR A 97 -15.77 5.65 42.49
C TYR A 97 -15.70 7.14 42.14
N ARG A 98 -16.43 7.61 41.11
CA ARG A 98 -16.38 9.04 40.73
C ARG A 98 -17.33 9.97 41.48
N LYS A 99 -18.32 9.41 42.20
CA LYS A 99 -18.99 10.06 43.32
C LYS A 99 -18.67 9.24 44.58
N PRO A 100 -17.98 9.77 45.60
CA PRO A 100 -17.69 9.04 46.82
C PRO A 100 -19.00 8.79 47.56
N SER A 101 -19.36 7.53 47.80
CA SER A 101 -20.10 7.05 48.99
C SER A 101 -21.31 7.87 49.53
N MET A 102 -21.93 8.77 48.74
CA MET A 102 -23.06 9.62 49.16
C MET A 102 -24.42 9.02 48.79
N GLY A 103 -24.47 7.86 48.12
CA GLY A 103 -25.73 7.24 47.70
C GLY A 103 -26.49 8.02 46.62
N LEU A 104 -25.87 9.02 46.00
CA LEU A 104 -26.47 9.78 44.90
C LEU A 104 -26.49 8.93 43.61
N PRO A 105 -27.57 8.98 42.80
CA PRO A 105 -27.60 8.33 41.50
C PRO A 105 -26.54 8.93 40.57
N LEU A 106 -25.95 8.07 39.72
CA LEU A 106 -25.03 8.50 38.67
C LEU A 106 -25.79 9.30 37.61
N GLU A 107 -25.20 10.40 37.15
CA GLU A 107 -25.75 11.20 36.06
C GLU A 107 -25.17 10.75 34.71
N LEU A 108 -25.84 11.11 33.61
CA LEU A 108 -25.37 10.77 32.25
C LEU A 108 -23.92 11.23 32.01
N TYR A 109 -23.56 12.41 32.51
CA TYR A 109 -22.20 12.94 32.42
C TYR A 109 -21.15 12.02 33.06
N ASP A 110 -21.48 11.36 34.18
CA ASP A 110 -20.56 10.46 34.87
C ASP A 110 -20.25 9.23 34.02
N TYR A 111 -21.29 8.63 33.42
CA TYR A 111 -21.15 7.51 32.50
C TYR A 111 -20.38 7.88 31.23
N LEU A 112 -20.61 9.07 30.67
CA LEU A 112 -19.92 9.53 29.47
C LEU A 112 -18.44 9.78 29.72
N GLN A 113 -18.09 10.52 30.79
CA GLN A 113 -16.69 10.74 31.10
C GLN A 113 -16.02 9.43 31.54
N PHE A 114 -16.72 8.51 32.20
CA PHE A 114 -16.21 7.17 32.48
C PHE A 114 -15.87 6.41 31.19
N TYR A 115 -16.77 6.45 30.20
CA TYR A 115 -16.50 5.88 28.88
C TYR A 115 -15.26 6.50 28.23
N VAL A 116 -15.13 7.84 28.22
CA VAL A 116 -13.95 8.52 27.67
C VAL A 116 -12.66 8.05 28.34
N GLU A 117 -12.66 7.95 29.67
CA GLU A 117 -11.52 7.46 30.43
C GLU A 117 -11.15 6.01 30.04
N SER A 118 -12.14 5.13 29.90
CA SER A 118 -11.93 3.72 29.51
C SER A 118 -11.32 3.58 28.12
N VAL A 119 -11.73 4.41 27.15
CA VAL A 119 -11.34 4.25 25.74
C VAL A 119 -10.15 5.09 25.29
N ARG A 120 -9.71 6.10 26.06
CA ARG A 120 -8.67 7.05 25.62
C ARG A 120 -7.38 6.40 25.11
N TYR A 121 -6.91 5.35 25.80
CA TYR A 121 -5.68 4.64 25.42
C TYR A 121 -5.88 3.75 24.19
N VAL A 122 -7.09 3.25 23.98
CA VAL A 122 -7.46 2.53 22.75
C VAL A 122 -7.44 3.50 21.58
N ILE A 123 -8.02 4.70 21.74
CA ILE A 123 -8.02 5.73 20.70
C ILE A 123 -6.59 6.08 20.29
N ILE A 124 -5.69 6.35 21.23
CA ILE A 124 -4.29 6.69 20.92
C ILE A 124 -3.59 5.55 20.17
N TRP A 125 -3.76 4.30 20.63
CA TRP A 125 -3.20 3.14 19.94
C TRP A 125 -3.71 2.99 18.52
N PHE A 126 -5.02 3.11 18.33
CA PHE A 126 -5.66 2.98 17.02
C PHE A 126 -5.25 4.12 16.09
N LEU A 127 -5.19 5.35 16.57
CA LEU A 127 -4.65 6.47 15.78
C LEU A 127 -3.23 6.19 15.33
N PHE A 128 -2.34 5.81 16.25
CA PHE A 128 -0.94 5.50 15.92
C PHE A 128 -0.82 4.34 14.92
N PHE A 129 -1.50 3.22 15.18
CA PHE A 129 -1.49 2.05 14.32
C PHE A 129 -2.02 2.37 12.92
N HIS A 130 -3.14 3.07 12.82
CA HIS A 130 -3.77 3.40 11.53
C HIS A 130 -3.02 4.47 10.74
N LEU A 131 -2.32 5.40 11.38
CA LEU A 131 -1.44 6.35 10.70
C LEU A 131 -0.31 5.61 9.98
N ILE A 132 0.34 4.66 10.66
CA ILE A 132 1.39 3.84 10.05
C ILE A 132 0.84 3.01 8.89
N ILE A 133 -0.32 2.38 9.07
CA ILE A 133 -0.97 1.62 8.00
C ILE A 133 -1.28 2.51 6.80
N MET A 134 -1.80 3.72 7.01
CA MET A 134 -2.13 4.68 5.95
C MET A 134 -0.90 5.06 5.13
N GLU A 135 0.22 5.33 5.80
CA GLU A 135 1.50 5.65 5.17
C GLU A 135 2.01 4.46 4.35
N ARG A 136 1.99 3.25 4.92
CA ARG A 136 2.43 2.02 4.24
C ARG A 136 1.61 1.71 2.99
N VAL A 137 0.29 1.83 3.08
CA VAL A 137 -0.61 1.61 1.94
C VAL A 137 -0.35 2.64 0.84
N SER A 138 -0.15 3.91 1.20
CA SER A 138 0.13 4.97 0.24
C SER A 138 1.48 4.73 -0.46
N HIS A 139 2.52 4.39 0.29
CA HIS A 139 3.85 4.11 -0.24
C HIS A 139 3.89 2.88 -1.14
N GLN A 140 3.17 1.80 -0.76
CA GLN A 140 3.07 0.62 -1.63
C GLN A 140 2.38 0.92 -2.95
N LYS A 141 1.35 1.77 -2.94
CA LYS A 141 0.65 2.18 -4.15
C LYS A 141 1.54 3.02 -5.07
N GLU A 142 2.35 3.90 -4.50
CA GLU A 142 3.34 4.69 -5.24
C GLU A 142 4.41 3.81 -5.91
N ILE A 143 4.95 2.82 -5.20
CA ILE A 143 5.89 1.85 -5.77
C ILE A 143 5.25 1.05 -6.91
N GLN A 144 4.00 0.61 -6.75
CA GLN A 144 3.28 -0.12 -7.78
C GLN A 144 3.05 0.75 -9.03
N LEU A 145 2.69 2.02 -8.85
CA LEU A 145 2.52 2.96 -9.95
C LEU A 145 3.83 3.18 -10.71
N SER A 146 4.92 3.45 -10.00
CA SER A 146 6.25 3.63 -10.60
C SER A 146 6.72 2.38 -11.38
N LYS A 147 6.44 1.18 -10.87
CA LYS A 147 6.71 -0.07 -11.59
C LYS A 147 5.86 -0.21 -12.86
N ALA A 148 4.58 0.12 -12.78
CA ALA A 148 3.68 0.08 -13.94
C ALA A 148 4.14 1.06 -15.03
N GLU A 149 4.54 2.28 -14.66
CA GLU A 149 5.11 3.27 -15.59
C GLU A 149 6.40 2.78 -16.24
N THR A 150 7.27 2.12 -15.47
CA THR A 150 8.51 1.54 -16.00
C THR A 150 8.22 0.43 -17.00
N LEU A 151 7.29 -0.48 -16.68
CA LEU A 151 6.87 -1.55 -17.58
C LEU A 151 6.23 -1.01 -18.86
N LEU A 152 5.43 0.06 -18.76
CA LEU A 152 4.84 0.73 -19.92
C LEU A 152 5.95 1.26 -20.85
N LYS A 153 6.94 1.99 -20.30
CA LYS A 153 8.07 2.50 -21.09
C LYS A 153 8.89 1.39 -21.75
N ILE A 154 9.11 0.27 -21.04
CA ILE A 154 9.79 -0.90 -21.62
C ILE A 154 8.98 -1.47 -22.79
N ALA A 155 7.66 -1.61 -22.64
CA ALA A 155 6.79 -2.10 -23.70
C ALA A 155 6.76 -1.15 -24.92
N GLU A 156 6.75 0.17 -24.69
CA GLU A 156 6.87 1.18 -25.75
C GLU A 156 8.20 1.07 -26.49
N LEU A 157 9.31 0.90 -25.76
CA LEU A 157 10.64 0.70 -26.36
C LEU A 157 10.73 -0.62 -27.15
N GLU A 158 10.17 -1.71 -26.64
CA GLU A 158 10.11 -2.99 -27.37
C GLU A 158 9.27 -2.88 -28.64
N ASN A 159 8.15 -2.16 -28.58
CA ASN A 159 7.33 -1.90 -29.77
C ASN A 159 8.11 -1.10 -30.82
N LEU A 160 8.76 0.00 -30.42
CA LEU A 160 9.65 0.78 -31.30
C LEU A 160 10.77 -0.08 -31.89
N LYS A 161 11.38 -0.95 -31.08
CA LYS A 161 12.42 -1.89 -31.54
C LYS A 161 11.87 -2.91 -32.54
N ASN A 162 10.66 -3.42 -32.34
CA ASN A 162 10.04 -4.40 -33.24
C ASN A 162 9.64 -3.78 -34.59
N GLN A 163 9.31 -2.49 -34.63
CA GLN A 163 9.09 -1.75 -35.89
C GLN A 163 10.38 -1.68 -36.73
N LEU A 164 11.54 -1.70 -36.09
CA LEU A 164 12.84 -1.81 -36.72
C LEU A 164 13.26 -3.28 -36.83
N ASN A 165 12.83 -4.02 -37.86
CA ASN A 165 13.23 -5.43 -38.05
C ASN A 165 14.78 -5.55 -38.08
N PRO A 166 15.44 -6.02 -37.00
CA PRO A 166 16.90 -5.91 -36.87
C PRO A 166 17.60 -6.82 -37.87
N HIS A 167 17.01 -7.98 -38.14
CA HIS A 167 17.50 -8.96 -39.10
C HIS A 167 17.47 -8.40 -40.52
N PHE A 168 16.38 -7.70 -40.89
CA PHE A 168 16.31 -6.98 -42.15
C PHE A 168 17.44 -5.94 -42.26
N LEU A 169 17.69 -5.18 -41.19
CA LEU A 169 18.75 -4.18 -41.19
C LEU A 169 20.14 -4.79 -41.41
N PHE A 170 20.45 -5.88 -40.71
CA PHE A 170 21.74 -6.58 -40.89
C PHE A 170 21.89 -7.13 -42.31
N ASN A 171 20.83 -7.71 -42.86
CA ASN A 171 20.85 -8.21 -44.24
C ASN A 171 21.03 -7.07 -45.24
N ALA A 172 20.34 -5.95 -45.03
CA ALA A 172 20.42 -4.81 -45.92
C ALA A 172 21.84 -4.21 -45.95
N ILE A 173 22.45 -4.04 -44.78
CA ILE A 173 23.83 -3.54 -44.65
C ILE A 173 24.83 -4.52 -45.27
N ASN A 174 24.66 -5.82 -45.08
CA ASN A 174 25.56 -6.83 -45.65
C ASN A 174 25.50 -6.84 -47.19
N SER A 175 24.31 -6.73 -47.77
CA SER A 175 24.15 -6.62 -49.22
C SER A 175 24.72 -5.31 -49.76
N ILE A 176 24.51 -4.16 -49.09
CA ILE A 176 25.20 -2.90 -49.45
C ILE A 176 26.71 -3.06 -49.39
N LYS A 177 27.24 -3.71 -48.35
CA LYS A 177 28.68 -3.96 -48.20
C LYS A 177 29.22 -4.80 -49.36
N ALA A 178 28.51 -5.84 -49.79
CA ALA A 178 28.90 -6.61 -50.97
C ALA A 178 28.89 -5.73 -52.24
N LEU A 179 27.86 -4.90 -52.41
CA LEU A 179 27.74 -3.97 -53.53
C LEU A 179 28.86 -2.92 -53.55
N THR A 180 29.40 -2.49 -52.41
CA THR A 180 30.54 -1.52 -52.43
C THR A 180 31.77 -2.05 -53.15
N LEU A 181 31.93 -3.37 -53.27
CA LEU A 181 33.03 -4.02 -53.97
C LEU A 181 32.70 -4.32 -55.44
N THR A 182 31.43 -4.61 -55.76
CA THR A 182 31.01 -5.04 -57.10
C THR A 182 30.35 -3.94 -57.93
N ASP A 183 29.53 -3.09 -57.31
CA ASP A 183 28.85 -1.94 -57.93
C ASP A 183 28.68 -0.78 -56.93
N PRO A 184 29.67 0.13 -56.84
CA PRO A 184 29.66 1.25 -55.90
C PRO A 184 28.57 2.31 -56.17
N ALA A 185 27.97 2.33 -57.36
CA ALA A 185 26.88 3.26 -57.67
C ALA A 185 25.55 2.70 -57.11
N LEU A 186 25.30 1.41 -57.33
CA LEU A 186 24.14 0.72 -56.76
C LEU A 186 24.19 0.66 -55.23
N ALA A 187 25.39 0.48 -54.65
CA ALA A 187 25.58 0.53 -53.19
C ALA A 187 25.14 1.87 -52.57
N ARG A 188 25.46 2.99 -53.23
CA ARG A 188 25.06 4.33 -52.80
C ARG A 188 23.55 4.52 -52.87
N HIS A 189 22.92 4.08 -53.96
CA HIS A 189 21.47 4.13 -54.12
C HIS A 189 20.75 3.28 -53.06
N ALA A 190 21.20 2.05 -52.83
CA ALA A 190 20.65 1.16 -51.82
C ALA A 190 20.78 1.72 -50.40
N LEU A 191 21.88 2.42 -50.09
CA LEU A 191 22.07 3.10 -48.81
C LEU A 191 21.08 4.28 -48.63
N THR A 192 20.80 5.04 -49.69
CA THR A 192 19.78 6.10 -49.67
C THR A 192 18.39 5.53 -49.42
N GLU A 193 17.99 4.48 -50.14
CA GLU A 193 16.70 3.79 -49.96
C GLU A 193 16.54 3.20 -48.55
N LEU A 194 17.58 2.56 -48.02
CA LEU A 194 17.57 2.06 -46.64
C LEU A 194 17.41 3.20 -45.62
N SER A 195 18.03 4.36 -45.86
CA SER A 195 17.93 5.53 -45.00
C SER A 195 16.52 6.13 -45.03
N ASP A 196 15.90 6.22 -46.21
CA ASP A 196 14.52 6.71 -46.37
C ASP A 196 13.49 5.75 -45.77
N LEU A 197 13.67 4.44 -45.94
CA LEU A 197 12.81 3.42 -45.33
C LEU A 197 12.89 3.44 -43.80
N LEU A 198 14.09 3.58 -43.23
CA LEU A 198 14.28 3.72 -41.78
C LEU A 198 13.64 4.99 -41.23
N ARG A 199 13.85 6.13 -41.91
CA ARG A 199 13.24 7.41 -41.54
C ARG A 199 11.72 7.27 -41.51
N THR A 200 11.14 6.61 -42.51
CA THR A 200 9.70 6.46 -42.65
C THR A 200 9.13 5.50 -41.59
N SER A 201 9.77 4.34 -41.34
CA SER A 201 9.35 3.39 -40.29
C SER A 201 9.34 4.04 -38.90
N LEU A 202 10.36 4.86 -38.59
CA LEU A 202 10.45 5.60 -37.33
C LEU A 202 9.44 6.76 -37.23
N SER A 203 9.08 7.42 -38.34
CA SER A 203 8.10 8.51 -38.34
C SER A 203 6.65 8.01 -38.33
N MET A 204 6.39 6.82 -38.88
CA MET A 204 5.08 6.16 -38.86
C MET A 204 4.71 5.61 -37.48
N GLY A 205 5.68 5.25 -36.63
CA GLY A 205 5.43 4.87 -35.23
C GLY A 205 4.71 5.95 -34.40
N ASN A 206 4.65 7.19 -34.91
CA ASN A 206 3.93 8.31 -34.32
C ASN A 206 2.53 8.59 -34.93
N HIS A 207 2.13 7.86 -35.99
CA HIS A 207 0.87 8.10 -36.73
C HIS A 207 -0.01 6.84 -36.69
N GLN A 208 -1.20 6.96 -36.08
CA GLN A 208 -2.15 5.85 -35.89
C GLN A 208 -2.81 5.33 -37.18
N LEU A 209 -2.75 6.11 -38.27
CA LEU A 209 -3.30 5.75 -39.58
C LEU A 209 -2.36 6.30 -40.67
N VAL A 210 -1.89 5.42 -41.54
CA VAL A 210 -1.14 5.74 -42.77
C VAL A 210 -2.01 5.42 -43.99
N SER A 211 -1.77 6.12 -45.09
CA SER A 211 -2.54 5.91 -46.32
C SER A 211 -2.19 4.57 -46.96
N PHE A 212 -3.15 3.94 -47.62
CA PHE A 212 -2.94 2.68 -48.35
C PHE A 212 -1.80 2.77 -49.39
N GLU A 213 -1.60 3.95 -49.96
CA GLU A 213 -0.57 4.20 -50.97
C GLU A 213 0.84 4.19 -50.35
N GLU A 214 0.99 4.72 -49.13
CA GLU A 214 2.24 4.62 -48.36
C GLU A 214 2.55 3.19 -47.92
N GLU A 215 1.52 2.43 -47.52
CA GLU A 215 1.67 1.03 -47.12
C GLU A 215 2.06 0.14 -48.32
N LEU A 216 1.45 0.39 -49.48
CA LEU A 216 1.79 -0.31 -50.73
C LEU A 216 3.22 -0.01 -51.20
N LYS A 217 3.69 1.22 -51.01
CA LYS A 217 5.07 1.62 -51.32
C LYS A 217 6.06 0.88 -50.42
N LEU A 218 5.78 0.84 -49.11
CA LEU A 218 6.59 0.11 -48.12
C LEU A 218 6.74 -1.38 -48.44
N VAL A 219 5.65 -2.04 -48.87
CA VAL A 219 5.68 -3.46 -49.27
C VAL A 219 6.54 -3.67 -50.53
N LYS A 220 6.46 -2.76 -51.50
CA LYS A 220 7.29 -2.84 -52.72
C LYS A 220 8.76 -2.64 -52.41
N ASP A 221 9.09 -1.66 -51.58
CA ASP A 221 10.47 -1.37 -51.17
C ASP A 221 11.05 -2.53 -50.35
N TYR A 222 10.24 -3.16 -49.49
CA TYR A 222 10.65 -4.36 -48.74
C TYR A 222 10.88 -5.59 -49.65
N LEU A 223 10.02 -5.80 -50.66
CA LEU A 223 10.16 -6.90 -51.61
C LEU A 223 11.37 -6.72 -52.54
N PHE A 224 11.70 -5.48 -52.91
CA PHE A 224 12.91 -5.16 -53.67
C PHE A 224 14.18 -5.65 -52.97
N TRP A 225 14.22 -5.57 -51.64
CA TRP A 225 15.36 -5.99 -50.81
C TRP A 225 15.44 -7.49 -50.50
N LYS A 226 14.41 -8.27 -50.86
CA LYS A 226 14.33 -9.71 -50.53
C LYS A 226 14.79 -10.62 -51.68
N ASN A 227 15.13 -10.05 -52.84
CA ASN A 227 15.78 -10.71 -53.98
C ASN A 227 17.25 -10.31 -54.06
#